data_AF-A0A969JZB9-F1
#
_entry.id   AF-A0A969JZB9-F1
#
_cell.length_a   1.000
_cell.length_b   1.000
_cell.length_c   1.000
_cell.angle_alpha   90.00
_cell.angle_beta   90.00
_cell.angle_gamma   90.00
#
_symmetry.space_group_name_H-M   'P 1'
#
loop_
_entity.id
_entity.type
_entity.pdbx_description
1 polymer ?
#
loop_
_entity_poly.entity_id
_entity_poly.type
_entity_poly.pdbx_seq_one_letter_code
_entity_poly.pdbx_strand_id
1 'polypeptide(L)'
;MLLAPLVAVWPSPVSLLLFQALLYALGAIPLYRLAVRRLTHEGAALLLTAVYLLYPVGQTAVLFQFHGDTLAMPLLLLPLTHWIGERGGRMGCGWC
;
A
#
# COMPACT_ATOMS: atom_id res chain seq x y z
N MET A 1 11.93 -15.73 -13.00
CA MET A 1 13.22 -16.13 -12.40
C MET A 1 14.02 -14.93 -11.86
N LEU A 2 13.36 -13.97 -11.18
CA LEU A 2 14.04 -12.75 -10.68
C LEU A 2 14.34 -12.81 -9.17
N LEU A 3 13.67 -13.71 -8.44
CA LEU A 3 13.79 -13.86 -6.98
C LEU A 3 14.77 -14.97 -6.57
N ALA A 4 15.27 -15.74 -7.55
CA ALA A 4 16.24 -16.81 -7.36
C ALA A 4 17.52 -16.39 -6.59
N PRO A 5 18.14 -15.22 -6.85
CA PRO A 5 19.31 -14.81 -6.07
C PRO A 5 18.97 -14.42 -4.62
N LEU A 6 17.73 -13.99 -4.35
CA LEU A 6 17.30 -13.58 -3.00
C LEU A 6 17.05 -14.80 -2.10
N VAL A 7 16.50 -15.88 -2.67
CA VAL A 7 16.34 -17.18 -1.98
C VAL A 7 17.69 -17.84 -1.69
N ALA A 8 18.71 -17.59 -2.53
CA ALA A 8 20.06 -18.13 -2.32
C ALA A 8 20.80 -17.49 -1.14
N VAL A 9 20.53 -16.22 -0.82
CA VAL A 9 21.16 -15.50 0.31
C VAL A 9 20.42 -15.71 1.62
N TRP A 10 19.09 -15.88 1.57
CA TRP A 10 18.26 -16.14 2.76
C TRP A 10 17.20 -17.21 2.47
N PRO A 11 17.50 -18.50 2.68
CA PRO A 11 16.61 -19.60 2.35
C PRO A 11 15.53 -19.81 3.42
N SER A 12 14.88 -18.73 3.86
CA SER A 12 13.78 -18.79 4.82
C SER A 12 12.53 -18.13 4.23
N PRO A 13 11.42 -18.88 4.06
CA PRO A 13 10.14 -18.31 3.64
C PRO A 13 9.70 -17.14 4.53
N VAL A 14 10.06 -17.17 5.81
CA VAL A 14 9.65 -16.17 6.81
C VAL A 14 10.22 -14.78 6.50
N SER A 15 11.44 -14.66 5.97
CA SER A 15 12.03 -13.34 5.65
C SER A 15 11.32 -12.67 4.48
N LEU A 16 10.90 -13.44 3.48
CA LEU A 16 10.09 -12.96 2.36
C LEU A 16 8.68 -12.54 2.80
N LEU A 17 8.08 -13.28 3.74
CA LEU A 17 6.80 -12.91 4.35
C LEU A 17 6.89 -11.60 5.14
N LEU A 18 7.95 -11.43 5.95
CA LEU A 18 8.19 -10.19 6.68
C LEU A 18 8.40 -9.00 5.72
N PHE A 19 9.13 -9.20 4.63
CA PHE A 19 9.35 -8.16 3.63
C PHE A 19 8.05 -7.71 2.94
N GLN A 20 7.19 -8.63 2.51
CA GLN A 20 5.91 -8.25 1.91
C GLN A 20 4.97 -7.60 2.93
N ALA A 21 4.98 -8.05 4.19
CA ALA A 21 4.18 -7.44 5.27
C ALA A 21 4.61 -6.00 5.55
N LEU A 22 5.92 -5.74 5.57
CA LEU A 22 6.47 -4.39 5.71
C LEU A 22 6.07 -3.50 4.53
N LEU A 23 6.20 -3.98 3.29
CA LEU A 23 5.79 -3.22 2.11
C LEU A 23 4.30 -2.90 2.09
N TYR A 24 3.46 -3.86 2.48
CA TYR A 24 2.02 -3.66 2.61
C TYR A 24 1.68 -2.60 3.66
N ALA A 25 2.32 -2.66 4.84
CA ALA A 25 2.15 -1.66 5.89
C ALA A 25 2.64 -0.27 5.44
N LEU A 26 3.77 -0.19 4.72
CA LEU A 26 4.28 1.07 4.18
C LEU A 26 3.33 1.70 3.14
N GLY A 27 2.57 0.88 2.40
CA GLY A 27 1.52 1.34 1.48
C GLY A 27 0.39 2.12 2.16
N ALA A 28 0.17 1.92 3.47
CA ALA A 28 -0.82 2.68 4.23
C ALA A 28 -0.43 4.15 4.44
N ILE A 29 0.86 4.47 4.44
CA ILE A 29 1.37 5.85 4.65
C ILE A 29 0.91 6.81 3.53
N PRO A 30 1.18 6.55 2.23
CA PRO A 30 0.70 7.42 1.16
C PRO A 30 -0.83 7.42 1.07
N LEU A 31 -1.50 6.32 1.39
CA LEU A 31 -2.96 6.24 1.45
C LEU A 31 -3.53 7.20 2.50
N TYR A 32 -2.99 7.17 3.73
CA TYR A 32 -3.39 8.07 4.80
C TYR A 32 -3.14 9.54 4.44
N ARG A 33 -1.96 9.85 3.91
CA ARG A 33 -1.61 11.22 3.48
C ARG A 33 -2.53 11.73 2.37
N LEU A 34 -2.93 10.87 1.44
CA LEU A 34 -3.91 11.23 0.41
C LEU A 34 -5.30 11.41 1.00
N ALA A 35 -5.71 10.52 1.91
CA ALA A 35 -7.01 10.54 2.56
C ALA A 35 -7.19 11.83 3.37
N VAL A 36 -6.20 12.24 4.18
CA VAL A 36 -6.24 13.51 4.93
C VAL A 36 -6.32 14.74 4.01
N ARG A 37 -5.70 14.69 2.82
CA ARG A 37 -5.76 15.80 1.84
C ARG A 37 -7.09 15.88 1.10
N ARG A 38 -7.84 14.78 1.03
CA ARG A 38 -9.05 14.65 0.21
C ARG A 38 -10.33 14.61 1.03
N LEU A 39 -10.26 14.10 2.26
CA LEU A 39 -11.37 14.03 3.19
C LEU A 39 -11.31 15.24 4.12
N THR A 40 -12.46 15.86 4.36
CA THR A 40 -12.61 16.98 5.29
C THR A 40 -12.51 16.55 6.76
N HIS A 41 -12.64 15.25 7.04
CA HIS A 41 -12.60 14.69 8.39
C HIS A 41 -11.42 13.71 8.58
N GLU A 42 -10.56 14.00 9.54
CA GLU A 42 -9.41 13.16 9.91
C GLU A 42 -9.84 11.75 10.36
N GLY A 43 -10.95 11.64 11.09
CA GLY A 43 -11.50 10.35 11.51
C GLY A 43 -11.90 9.45 10.32
N ALA A 44 -12.40 10.03 9.23
CA ALA A 44 -12.70 9.29 8.01
C ALA A 44 -11.43 8.83 7.28
N ALA A 45 -10.37 9.63 7.30
CA ALA A 45 -9.07 9.26 6.75
C ALA A 45 -8.38 8.13 7.54
N LEU A 46 -8.49 8.17 8.87
CA LEU A 46 -8.05 7.08 9.74
C LEU A 46 -8.85 5.81 9.48
N LEU A 47 -10.18 5.89 9.44
CA LEU A 47 -11.04 4.73 9.17
C LEU A 47 -10.73 4.08 7.83
N LEU A 48 -10.56 4.88 6.77
CA LEU A 48 -10.20 4.37 5.43
C LEU A 48 -8.86 3.62 5.45
N THR A 49 -7.87 4.18 6.15
CA THR A 49 -6.53 3.59 6.27
C THR A 49 -6.56 2.32 7.13
N ALA A 50 -7.37 2.31 8.18
CA ALA A 50 -7.60 1.15 9.02
C ALA A 50 -8.31 0.03 8.25
N VAL A 51 -9.31 0.34 7.44
CA VAL A 51 -9.99 -0.62 6.55
C VAL A 51 -8.98 -1.22 5.55
N TYR A 52 -8.07 -0.42 5.01
CA TYR A 52 -6.98 -0.92 4.16
C TYR A 52 -6.09 -1.92 4.91
N LEU A 53 -5.58 -1.58 6.10
CA LEU A 53 -4.70 -2.44 6.89
C LEU A 53 -5.40 -3.70 7.43
N LEU A 54 -6.69 -3.60 7.73
CA LEU A 54 -7.52 -4.69 8.27
C LEU A 54 -8.22 -5.48 7.17
N TYR A 55 -7.93 -5.21 5.90
CA TYR A 55 -8.56 -5.92 4.79
C TYR A 55 -8.18 -7.40 4.84
N PRO A 56 -9.12 -8.33 5.11
CA PRO A 56 -8.80 -9.72 5.44
C PRO A 56 -8.08 -10.44 4.30
N VAL A 57 -8.41 -10.11 3.05
CA VAL A 57 -7.72 -10.67 1.87
C VAL A 57 -6.26 -10.19 1.83
N GLY A 58 -6.01 -8.90 2.12
CA GLY A 58 -4.67 -8.36 2.23
C GLY A 58 -3.87 -9.04 3.34
N GLN A 59 -4.47 -9.22 4.51
CA GLN A 59 -3.86 -9.92 5.64
C GLN A 59 -3.52 -11.37 5.32
N THR A 60 -4.43 -12.13 4.70
CA THR A 60 -4.13 -13.51 4.29
C THR A 60 -3.00 -13.57 3.28
N ALA A 61 -2.90 -12.58 2.40
CA ALA A 61 -1.89 -12.53 1.36
C ALA A 61 -0.50 -12.17 1.92
N VAL A 62 -0.40 -11.35 2.98
CA VAL A 62 0.88 -11.13 3.68
C VAL A 62 1.26 -12.28 4.64
N LEU A 63 0.27 -13.00 5.18
CA LEU A 63 0.45 -14.11 6.15
C LEU A 63 0.73 -15.47 5.52
N PHE A 64 0.24 -15.72 4.30
CA PHE A 64 0.35 -17.02 3.64
C PHE A 64 0.93 -16.88 2.25
N GLN A 65 2.02 -17.61 2.00
CA GLN A 65 2.67 -17.80 0.70
C GLN A 65 3.19 -16.52 0.04
N PHE A 66 4.47 -16.53 -0.30
CA PHE A 66 5.07 -15.43 -1.06
C PHE A 66 4.59 -15.49 -2.51
N HIS A 67 3.78 -14.52 -2.90
CA HIS A 67 3.29 -14.35 -4.26
C HIS A 67 3.81 -13.03 -4.84
N GLY A 68 4.10 -12.99 -6.14
CA GLY A 68 4.46 -11.72 -6.79
C GLY A 68 3.31 -10.69 -6.75
N ASP A 69 2.08 -11.18 -6.67
CA ASP A 69 0.85 -10.38 -6.75
C ASP A 69 0.64 -9.53 -5.49
N THR A 70 1.12 -9.98 -4.32
CA THR A 70 1.10 -9.20 -3.07
C THR A 70 2.06 -8.03 -3.08
N LEU A 71 3.14 -8.10 -3.87
CA LEU A 71 4.05 -6.98 -4.08
C LEU A 71 3.49 -5.99 -5.11
N ALA A 72 2.73 -6.46 -6.10
CA ALA A 72 2.11 -5.60 -7.11
C ALA A 72 1.10 -4.61 -6.49
N MET A 73 0.33 -5.04 -5.50
CA MET A 73 -0.65 -4.17 -4.81
C MET A 73 -0.04 -2.88 -4.23
N PRO A 74 0.96 -2.92 -3.32
CA PRO A 74 1.57 -1.70 -2.78
C PRO A 74 2.37 -0.93 -3.84
N LEU A 75 3.01 -1.61 -4.81
CA LEU A 75 3.75 -0.94 -5.89
C LEU A 75 2.84 -0.13 -6.81
N LEU A 76 1.61 -0.61 -7.08
CA LEU A 76 0.61 0.09 -7.89
C LEU A 76 -0.13 1.17 -7.09
N LEU A 77 -0.25 1.00 -5.77
CA LEU A 77 -0.88 1.99 -4.89
C LEU A 77 -0.12 3.34 -4.89
N LEU A 78 1.22 3.30 -4.96
CA LEU A 78 2.06 4.50 -4.99
C LEU A 78 1.81 5.42 -6.21
N PRO A 79 1.93 4.96 -7.47
CA PRO A 79 1.63 5.80 -8.64
C PRO A 79 0.15 6.17 -8.71
N LEU A 80 -0.76 5.30 -8.25
CA LEU A 80 -2.19 5.61 -8.21
C LEU A 80 -2.49 6.75 -7.22
N THR A 81 -1.95 6.69 -6.01
CA THR A 81 -2.14 7.76 -5.01
C THR A 81 -1.49 9.08 -5.46
N HIS A 82 -0.33 9.01 -6.12
CA HIS A 82 0.31 10.19 -6.72
C HIS A 82 -0.57 10.82 -7.81
N TRP A 83 -1.05 10.02 -8.76
CA TRP A 83 -1.91 10.48 -9.86
C TRP A 83 -3.27 11.04 -9.38
N ILE A 84 -3.87 10.41 -8.36
CA ILE A 84 -5.09 10.95 -7.72
C ILE A 84 -4.80 12.28 -7.03
N GLY A 85 -3.59 12.45 -6.46
CA GLY A 85 -3.10 13.70 -5.89
C GLY A 85 -2.99 14.81 -6.95
N GLU A 86 -2.36 14.52 -8.09
CA GLU A 86 -2.21 15.49 -9.20
C GLU A 86 -3.56 15.92 -9.80
N ARG A 87 -4.50 14.98 -9.95
CA ARG A 87 -5.87 15.31 -10.39
C ARG A 87 -6.64 16.14 -9.36
N GLY A 88 -6.30 16.02 -8.07
CA GLY A 88 -6.87 16.84 -7.01
C GLY A 88 -6.38 18.29 -7.02
N GLY A 89 -5.10 18.50 -7.33
CA GLY A 89 -4.52 19.83 -7.52
C GLY A 89 -5.18 20.62 -8.65
N ARG A 90 -5.65 19.94 -9.70
CA ARG A 90 -6.39 20.56 -10.82
C ARG A 90 -7.83 20.95 -10.51
N MET A 91 -8.43 20.44 -9.42
CA MET A 91 -9.76 20.85 -8.95
C MET A 91 -9.69 21.98 -7.91
N GLY A 92 -8.52 22.25 -7.35
CA GLY A 92 -8.27 23.34 -6.39
C GLY A 92 -7.97 24.71 -7.01
N CYS A 93 -7.89 24.81 -8.34
CA CYS A 93 -7.70 26.07 -9.06
C CYS A 93 -8.97 26.51 -9.82
N GLY A 94 -10.13 25.92 -9.49
CA GLY A 94 -11.44 26.20 -10.07
C GLY A 94 -12.44 26.87 -9.12
N TRP A 95 -12.01 27.24 -7.91
CA TRP A 95 -12.77 28.08 -7.00
C TRP A 95 -11.93 29.34 -6.76
N CYS A 96 -12.50 30.48 -7.11
CA CYS A 96 -11.95 31.83 -6.99
C CYS A 96 -11.22 32.10 -5.67
#